data_AF-A0A2V7D8W4-F1
#
_entry.id   AF-A0A2V7D8W4-F1
#
_cell.length_a   1.000
_cell.length_b   1.000
_cell.length_c   1.000
_cell.angle_alpha   90.00
_cell.angle_beta   90.00
_cell.angle_gamma   90.00
#
_symmetry.space_group_name_H-M   'P 1'
#
loop_
_entity.id
_entity.type
_entity.pdbx_description
1 polymer ?
#
loop_
_entity_poly.entity_id
_entity_poly.type
_entity_poly.pdbx_seq_one_letter_code
_entity_poly.pdbx_strand_id
1 'polypeptide(L)'
;TATVARNLVAHRNANGAFRSRNDLRQVPKLGPKAFEQAAGFLRIRGGVNPLDNTAVHPERYELVERIATDLGVRPDEITRIPERLRSLDLGRYVSDRVGEPTLRDILAELEKPGRDPRAEFRYATFAAGVTEIKDLRPGMELEGVVTNVANFGAFVDIGVHQDGLVHISQLADRFVDDPKKVVKVGQVVRVRVLEVNEQLKRIGLSMKSPGRGAGPPGGGGGRRDDQRGATSEPKPRYTVNDLMAKFNKKRQS
;
A
#
# COMPACT_ATOMS: atom_id res chain seq x y z
N THR A 1 25.85 -17.07 1.29
CA THR A 1 26.12 -17.86 0.08
C THR A 1 25.28 -19.14 0.11
N ALA A 2 25.00 -19.75 -1.06
CA ALA A 2 24.19 -20.98 -1.14
C ALA A 2 24.75 -22.16 -0.31
N THR A 3 26.07 -22.21 -0.14
CA THR A 3 26.74 -23.23 0.70
C THR A 3 26.46 -23.02 2.18
N VAL A 4 26.56 -21.79 2.68
CA VAL A 4 26.29 -21.46 4.10
C VAL A 4 24.82 -21.71 4.44
N ALA A 5 23.89 -21.37 3.53
CA ALA A 5 22.48 -21.65 3.71
C ALA A 5 22.19 -23.17 3.85
N ARG A 6 22.82 -24.01 3.02
CA ARG A 6 22.73 -25.47 3.13
C ARG A 6 23.32 -25.97 4.44
N ASN A 7 24.45 -25.42 4.87
CA ASN A 7 25.09 -25.80 6.14
C ASN A 7 24.22 -25.43 7.36
N LEU A 8 23.52 -24.29 7.33
CA LEU A 8 22.56 -23.90 8.37
C LEU A 8 21.44 -24.93 8.51
N VAL A 9 20.85 -25.35 7.39
CA VAL A 9 19.78 -26.36 7.38
C VAL A 9 20.30 -27.71 7.85
N ALA A 10 21.47 -28.15 7.36
CA ALA A 10 22.09 -29.41 7.77
C ALA A 10 22.41 -29.43 9.27
N HIS A 11 22.99 -28.33 9.80
CA HIS A 11 23.29 -28.20 11.22
C HIS A 11 22.02 -28.25 12.07
N ARG A 12 20.95 -27.57 11.66
CA ARG A 12 19.65 -27.62 12.34
C ARG A 12 19.04 -29.02 12.34
N ASN A 13 19.12 -29.74 11.21
CA ASN A 13 18.57 -31.09 11.11
C ASN A 13 19.34 -32.10 11.98
N ALA A 14 20.66 -31.91 12.16
CA ALA A 14 21.49 -32.79 12.97
C ALA A 14 21.42 -32.48 14.48
N ASN A 15 21.36 -31.19 14.87
CA ASN A 15 21.50 -30.75 16.26
C ASN A 15 20.20 -30.19 16.86
N GLY A 16 19.12 -30.11 16.07
CA GLY A 16 17.87 -29.47 16.45
C GLY A 16 17.84 -27.96 16.18
N ALA A 17 16.80 -27.30 16.68
CA ALA A 17 16.61 -25.86 16.49
C ALA A 17 17.70 -25.05 17.23
N PHE A 18 18.16 -23.95 16.61
CA PHE A 18 19.05 -22.99 17.26
C PHE A 18 18.33 -22.33 18.43
N ARG A 19 18.99 -22.22 19.58
CA ARG A 19 18.45 -21.61 20.80
C ARG A 19 18.97 -20.19 21.01
N SER A 20 20.11 -19.86 20.39
CA SER A 20 20.69 -18.52 20.41
C SER A 20 21.39 -18.17 19.10
N ARG A 21 21.57 -16.87 18.80
CA ARG A 21 22.37 -16.46 17.63
C ARG A 21 23.82 -16.91 17.75
N ASN A 22 24.35 -17.04 18.95
CA ASN A 22 25.71 -17.54 19.15
C ASN A 22 25.88 -18.98 18.68
N ASP A 23 24.83 -19.79 18.70
CA ASP A 23 24.84 -21.17 18.18
C ASP A 23 25.15 -21.19 16.67
N LEU A 24 24.80 -20.12 15.94
CA LEU A 24 25.07 -20.02 14.50
C LEU A 24 26.57 -20.04 14.20
N ARG A 25 27.42 -19.60 15.14
CA ARG A 25 28.88 -19.63 14.99
C ARG A 25 29.45 -21.06 14.88
N GLN A 26 28.69 -22.06 15.30
CA GLN A 26 29.05 -23.47 15.19
C GLN A 26 28.80 -24.02 13.77
N VAL A 27 28.09 -23.28 12.92
CA VAL A 27 27.79 -23.70 11.55
C VAL A 27 29.06 -23.71 10.71
N PRO A 28 29.40 -24.84 10.05
CA PRO A 28 30.58 -24.92 9.20
C PRO A 28 30.57 -23.85 8.10
N LYS A 29 31.73 -23.23 7.88
CA LYS A 29 31.93 -22.16 6.88
C LYS A 29 31.16 -20.85 7.15
N LEU A 30 30.50 -20.70 8.30
CA LEU A 30 30.02 -19.40 8.78
C LEU A 30 31.13 -18.72 9.61
N GLY A 31 32.03 -18.02 8.93
CA GLY A 31 33.11 -17.29 9.59
C GLY A 31 32.63 -16.05 10.36
N PRO A 32 33.48 -15.44 11.21
CA PRO A 32 33.11 -14.30 12.05
C PRO A 32 32.51 -13.11 11.28
N LYS A 33 33.12 -12.75 10.15
CA LYS A 33 32.60 -11.67 9.28
C LYS A 33 31.27 -12.02 8.64
N ALA A 34 31.09 -13.26 8.21
CA ALA A 34 29.82 -13.71 7.65
C ALA A 34 28.72 -13.74 8.72
N PHE A 35 29.05 -14.09 9.96
CA PHE A 35 28.15 -14.00 11.10
C PHE A 35 27.76 -12.55 11.38
N GLU A 36 28.73 -11.64 11.50
CA GLU A 36 28.49 -10.19 11.71
C GLU A 36 27.57 -9.59 10.64
N GLN A 37 27.74 -9.96 9.37
CA GLN A 37 26.88 -9.45 8.30
C GLN A 37 25.47 -10.08 8.28
N ALA A 38 25.28 -11.25 8.87
CA ALA A 38 24.03 -12.00 8.80
C ALA A 38 23.20 -11.97 10.09
N ALA A 39 23.83 -11.82 11.26
CA ALA A 39 23.20 -12.09 12.55
C ALA A 39 21.98 -11.20 12.81
N GLY A 40 22.01 -9.93 12.41
CA GLY A 40 20.88 -9.01 12.56
C GLY A 40 19.63 -9.39 11.74
N PHE A 41 19.79 -10.17 10.66
CA PHE A 41 18.70 -10.61 9.79
C PHE A 41 18.16 -12.00 10.16
N LEU A 42 18.91 -12.78 10.93
CA LEU A 42 18.52 -14.12 11.36
C LEU A 42 17.77 -14.01 12.69
N ARG A 43 16.48 -14.37 12.68
CA ARG A 43 15.61 -14.31 13.87
C ARG A 43 15.43 -15.72 14.47
N ILE A 44 15.57 -15.84 15.78
CA ILE A 44 15.34 -17.08 16.53
C ILE A 44 14.13 -16.87 17.44
N ARG A 45 13.00 -17.45 17.05
CA ARG A 45 11.76 -17.42 17.83
C ARG A 45 11.84 -18.42 18.97
N GLY A 46 11.46 -18.00 20.18
CA GLY A 46 11.54 -18.84 21.38
C GLY A 46 12.97 -19.16 21.81
N GLY A 47 13.95 -18.37 21.35
CA GLY A 47 15.33 -18.48 21.81
C GLY A 47 15.49 -18.07 23.28
N VAL A 48 16.65 -18.39 23.84
CA VAL A 48 16.98 -18.06 25.25
C VAL A 48 17.05 -16.55 25.46
N ASN A 49 17.60 -15.82 24.49
CA ASN A 49 17.65 -14.37 24.52
C ASN A 49 16.50 -13.77 23.68
N PRO A 50 15.58 -13.00 24.28
CA PRO A 50 14.48 -12.34 23.54
C PRO A 50 14.95 -11.41 22.41
N LEU A 51 16.17 -10.85 22.52
CA LEU A 51 16.76 -10.00 21.49
C LEU A 51 17.05 -10.76 20.19
N ASP A 52 17.24 -12.08 20.25
CA ASP A 52 17.46 -12.89 19.05
C ASP A 52 16.24 -12.94 18.12
N ASN A 53 15.05 -12.53 18.60
CA ASN A 53 13.84 -12.37 17.79
C ASN A 53 13.62 -10.93 17.28
N THR A 54 14.55 -10.01 17.54
CA THR A 54 14.52 -8.60 17.07
C THR A 54 15.51 -8.40 15.93
N ALA A 55 15.49 -7.25 15.23
CA ALA A 55 16.57 -6.90 14.31
C ALA A 55 17.81 -6.31 15.02
N VAL A 56 17.81 -6.19 16.36
CA VAL A 56 18.96 -5.68 17.12
C VAL A 56 20.14 -6.62 16.92
N HIS A 57 21.27 -6.10 16.47
CA HIS A 57 22.46 -6.90 16.22
C HIS A 57 23.14 -7.36 17.52
N PRO A 58 23.73 -8.57 17.61
CA PRO A 58 24.42 -9.05 18.82
C PRO A 58 25.52 -8.14 19.37
N GLU A 59 26.15 -7.35 18.50
CA GLU A 59 27.14 -6.32 18.91
C GLU A 59 26.54 -5.25 19.85
N ARG A 60 25.21 -5.14 19.89
CA ARG A 60 24.46 -4.15 20.67
C ARG A 60 23.78 -4.75 21.89
N TYR A 61 23.99 -6.03 22.20
CA TYR A 61 23.34 -6.67 23.35
C TYR A 61 23.79 -6.05 24.67
N GLU A 62 25.08 -5.79 24.83
CA GLU A 62 25.62 -5.11 26.04
C GLU A 62 24.99 -3.72 26.26
N LEU A 63 24.70 -3.00 25.18
CA LEU A 63 24.03 -1.70 25.26
C LEU A 63 22.58 -1.85 25.72
N VAL A 64 21.85 -2.82 25.19
CA VAL A 64 20.46 -3.10 25.58
C VAL A 64 20.39 -3.61 27.02
N GLU A 65 21.35 -4.43 27.46
CA GLU A 65 21.47 -4.87 28.85
C GLU A 65 21.72 -3.70 29.81
N ARG A 66 22.55 -2.72 29.40
CA ARG A 66 22.76 -1.49 30.17
C ARG A 66 21.46 -0.68 30.30
N ILE A 67 20.75 -0.48 29.19
CA ILE A 67 19.45 0.21 29.19
C ILE A 67 18.45 -0.52 30.11
N ALA A 68 18.40 -1.85 30.06
CA ALA A 68 17.54 -2.65 30.93
C ALA A 68 17.88 -2.44 32.41
N THR A 69 19.18 -2.44 32.73
CA THR A 69 19.70 -2.21 34.10
C THR A 69 19.34 -0.82 34.61
N ASP A 70 19.53 0.22 33.79
CA ASP A 70 19.22 1.60 34.14
C ASP A 70 17.70 1.82 34.33
N LEU A 71 16.88 1.02 33.64
CA LEU A 71 15.44 0.96 33.83
C LEU A 71 15.01 0.02 34.97
N GLY A 72 15.93 -0.65 35.65
CA GLY A 72 15.63 -1.58 36.74
C GLY A 72 14.76 -2.76 36.32
N VAL A 73 14.89 -3.20 35.07
CA VAL A 73 14.18 -4.38 34.53
C VAL A 73 15.17 -5.44 34.09
N ARG A 74 14.69 -6.67 34.01
CA ARG A 74 15.51 -7.75 33.48
C ARG A 74 15.71 -7.57 31.97
N PRO A 75 16.89 -7.90 31.40
CA PRO A 75 17.12 -7.83 29.96
C PRO A 75 16.11 -8.65 29.14
N ASP A 76 15.59 -9.75 29.70
CA ASP A 76 14.58 -10.57 29.05
C ASP A 76 13.18 -9.94 29.00
N GLU A 77 12.94 -8.89 29.80
CA GLU A 77 11.65 -8.19 29.89
C GLU A 77 11.66 -6.85 29.14
N ILE A 78 12.81 -6.42 28.60
CA ILE A 78 12.93 -5.10 27.97
C ILE A 78 11.98 -4.89 26.79
N THR A 79 11.65 -5.96 26.05
CA THR A 79 10.69 -5.91 24.94
C THR A 79 9.23 -5.82 25.39
N ARG A 80 8.96 -5.96 26.70
CA ARG A 80 7.61 -5.92 27.29
C ARG A 80 7.27 -4.55 27.90
N ILE A 81 8.19 -3.59 27.84
CA ILE A 81 8.03 -2.25 28.45
C ILE A 81 8.13 -1.10 27.42
N PRO A 82 7.40 -1.15 26.29
CA PRO A 82 7.55 -0.17 25.21
C PRO A 82 7.32 1.27 25.67
N GLU A 83 6.38 1.51 26.60
CA GLU A 83 6.08 2.84 27.09
C GLU A 83 7.26 3.47 27.86
N ARG A 84 8.05 2.66 28.59
CA ARG A 84 9.22 3.14 29.32
C ARG A 84 10.38 3.44 28.39
N LEU A 85 10.52 2.66 27.31
CA LEU A 85 11.53 2.86 26.28
C LEU A 85 11.32 4.18 25.51
N ARG A 86 10.07 4.60 25.28
CA ARG A 86 9.74 5.88 24.63
C ARG A 86 10.17 7.11 25.44
N SER A 87 10.12 7.01 26.76
CA SER A 87 10.52 8.09 27.67
C SER A 87 12.03 8.14 27.95
N LEU A 88 12.81 7.27 27.32
CA LEU A 88 14.24 7.16 27.59
C LEU A 88 15.00 8.37 27.00
N ASP A 89 15.87 8.96 27.82
CA ASP A 89 16.82 9.98 27.37
C ASP A 89 17.96 9.30 26.58
N LEU A 90 17.83 9.33 25.25
CA LEU A 90 18.78 8.71 24.32
C LEU A 90 20.19 9.30 24.42
N GLY A 91 20.32 10.57 24.83
CA GLY A 91 21.61 11.27 24.89
C GLY A 91 22.62 10.58 25.81
N ARG A 92 22.13 9.88 26.84
CA ARG A 92 22.97 9.14 27.80
C ARG A 92 23.67 7.91 27.22
N TYR A 93 23.19 7.41 26.09
CA TYR A 93 23.66 6.17 25.47
C TYR A 93 24.40 6.40 24.15
N VAL A 94 24.54 7.66 23.73
CA VAL A 94 25.32 8.03 22.54
C VAL A 94 26.81 7.82 22.83
N SER A 95 27.52 7.26 21.87
CA SER A 95 28.98 7.08 21.91
C SER A 95 29.58 7.23 20.52
N ASP A 96 30.91 7.29 20.43
CA ASP A 96 31.62 7.36 19.14
C ASP A 96 31.26 6.21 18.17
N ARG A 97 30.77 5.08 18.70
CA ARG A 97 30.38 3.89 17.93
C ARG A 97 28.88 3.71 17.73
N VAL A 98 28.06 4.52 18.42
CA VAL A 98 26.60 4.43 18.42
C VAL A 98 26.02 5.84 18.43
N GLY A 99 25.56 6.28 17.26
CA GLY A 99 24.84 7.54 17.14
C GLY A 99 23.38 7.40 17.57
N GLU A 100 22.73 8.55 17.76
CA GLU A 100 21.31 8.63 18.07
C GLU A 100 20.40 7.91 17.06
N PRO A 101 20.64 7.95 15.72
CA PRO A 101 19.82 7.21 14.77
C PRO A 101 19.79 5.71 15.05
N THR A 102 20.95 5.12 15.36
CA THR A 102 21.05 3.70 15.71
C THR A 102 20.31 3.36 17.00
N LEU A 103 20.34 4.25 18.00
CA LEU A 103 19.58 4.07 19.23
C LEU A 103 18.07 4.09 18.96
N ARG A 104 17.59 5.02 18.14
CA ARG A 104 16.17 5.09 17.76
C ARG A 104 15.73 3.82 17.03
N ASP A 105 16.55 3.30 16.13
CA ASP A 105 16.26 2.04 15.43
C ASP A 105 16.20 0.86 16.40
N ILE A 106 17.14 0.77 17.34
CA ILE A 106 17.13 -0.26 18.39
C ILE A 106 15.85 -0.15 19.23
N LEU A 107 15.46 1.04 19.68
CA LEU A 107 14.24 1.22 20.46
C LEU A 107 12.99 0.84 19.67
N ALA A 108 12.90 1.23 18.39
CA ALA A 108 11.78 0.87 17.53
C ALA A 108 11.65 -0.66 17.35
N GLU A 109 12.78 -1.37 17.27
CA GLU A 109 12.82 -2.84 17.22
C GLU A 109 12.44 -3.49 18.55
N LEU A 110 12.84 -2.91 19.69
CA LEU A 110 12.47 -3.39 21.02
C LEU A 110 10.97 -3.17 21.30
N GLU A 111 10.38 -2.08 20.80
CA GLU A 111 8.94 -1.81 20.91
C GLU A 111 8.09 -2.82 20.14
N LYS A 112 8.57 -3.27 18.97
CA LYS A 112 7.86 -4.21 18.10
C LYS A 112 8.80 -5.32 17.62
N PRO A 113 9.15 -6.27 18.49
CA PRO A 113 10.06 -7.36 18.14
C PRO A 113 9.56 -8.14 16.93
N GLY A 114 10.43 -8.27 15.93
CA GLY A 114 10.14 -9.08 14.76
C GLY A 114 9.08 -8.49 13.83
N ARG A 115 8.86 -7.16 13.88
CA ARG A 115 8.02 -6.44 12.91
C ARG A 115 8.36 -6.89 11.48
N ASP A 116 7.32 -7.25 10.73
CA ASP A 116 7.45 -7.42 9.29
C ASP A 116 7.34 -6.02 8.66
N PRO A 117 8.37 -5.53 7.96
CA PRO A 117 8.32 -4.22 7.29
C PRO A 117 7.39 -4.22 6.07
N ARG A 118 6.90 -5.38 5.62
CA ARG A 118 5.92 -5.46 4.54
C ARG A 118 4.62 -4.79 5.00
N ALA A 119 4.04 -3.99 4.11
CA ALA A 119 2.67 -3.53 4.29
C ALA A 119 1.77 -4.75 4.50
N GLU A 120 0.87 -4.69 5.49
CA GLU A 120 -0.11 -5.74 5.72
C GLU A 120 -0.84 -6.04 4.40
N PHE A 121 -0.79 -7.29 3.97
CA PHE A 121 -1.43 -7.72 2.73
C PHE A 121 -2.94 -7.73 2.97
N ARG A 122 -3.64 -6.69 2.49
CA ARG A 122 -5.10 -6.61 2.58
C ARG A 122 -5.68 -7.43 1.44
N TYR A 123 -6.36 -8.52 1.77
CA TYR A 123 -7.24 -9.20 0.83
C TYR A 123 -8.50 -8.35 0.68
N ALA A 124 -8.95 -8.12 -0.56
CA ALA A 124 -10.30 -7.63 -0.80
C ALA A 124 -11.27 -8.68 -0.23
N THR A 125 -12.15 -8.28 0.68
CA THR A 125 -13.19 -9.20 1.16
C THR A 125 -14.27 -9.24 0.10
N PHE A 126 -14.20 -10.21 -0.81
CA PHE A 126 -15.28 -10.43 -1.77
C PHE A 126 -16.55 -10.83 -1.00
N ALA A 127 -17.69 -10.23 -1.34
CA ALA A 127 -18.96 -10.59 -0.71
C ALA A 127 -19.23 -12.08 -0.91
N ALA A 128 -19.44 -12.82 0.18
CA ALA A 128 -19.68 -14.26 0.13
C ALA A 128 -20.90 -14.56 -0.77
N GLY A 129 -20.67 -15.31 -1.85
CA GLY A 129 -21.71 -15.73 -2.79
C GLY A 129 -21.81 -14.92 -4.10
N VAL A 130 -20.93 -13.95 -4.35
CA VAL A 130 -20.84 -13.26 -5.64
C VAL A 130 -19.66 -13.84 -6.42
N THR A 131 -19.93 -14.81 -7.28
CA THR A 131 -18.90 -15.48 -8.10
C THR A 131 -19.14 -15.29 -9.60
N GLU A 132 -20.39 -15.06 -10.01
CA GLU A 132 -20.74 -14.83 -11.41
C GLU A 132 -21.31 -13.42 -11.61
N ILE A 133 -21.24 -12.94 -12.86
CA ILE A 133 -21.83 -11.65 -13.27
C ILE A 133 -23.34 -11.61 -12.94
N LYS A 134 -24.02 -12.76 -12.96
CA LYS A 134 -25.46 -12.90 -12.67
C LYS A 134 -25.84 -12.57 -11.22
N ASP A 135 -24.88 -12.70 -10.31
CA ASP A 135 -25.10 -12.43 -8.89
C ASP A 135 -25.03 -10.91 -8.60
N LEU A 136 -24.50 -10.13 -9.54
CA LEU A 136 -24.36 -8.69 -9.41
C LEU A 136 -25.69 -7.98 -9.63
N ARG A 137 -26.03 -7.11 -8.69
CA ARG A 137 -27.16 -6.19 -8.82
C ARG A 137 -26.67 -4.75 -8.77
N PRO A 138 -27.21 -3.86 -9.63
CA PRO A 138 -26.99 -2.43 -9.49
C PRO A 138 -27.26 -1.95 -8.07
N GLY A 139 -26.37 -1.13 -7.52
CA GLY A 139 -26.41 -0.63 -6.15
C GLY A 139 -25.59 -1.43 -5.13
N MET A 140 -25.12 -2.63 -5.46
CA MET A 140 -24.23 -3.41 -4.57
C MET A 140 -22.89 -2.72 -4.38
N GLU A 141 -22.38 -2.75 -3.15
CA GLU A 141 -21.04 -2.30 -2.82
C GLU A 141 -20.14 -3.50 -2.54
N LEU A 142 -18.99 -3.54 -3.21
CA LEU A 142 -18.05 -4.64 -3.19
C LEU A 142 -16.64 -4.09 -3.01
N GLU A 143 -15.75 -4.88 -2.43
CA GLU A 143 -14.32 -4.62 -2.48
C GLU A 143 -13.72 -5.32 -3.70
N GLY A 144 -12.82 -4.64 -4.38
CA GLY A 144 -12.12 -5.19 -5.54
C GLY A 144 -10.68 -4.68 -5.62
N VAL A 145 -9.90 -5.31 -6.49
CA VAL A 145 -8.48 -4.98 -6.71
C VAL A 145 -8.32 -4.33 -8.08
N VAL A 146 -7.63 -3.20 -8.13
CA VAL A 146 -7.34 -2.52 -9.40
C VAL A 146 -6.38 -3.38 -10.23
N THR A 147 -6.82 -3.91 -11.36
CA THR A 147 -6.02 -4.72 -12.27
C THR A 147 -5.21 -3.86 -13.23
N ASN A 148 -5.80 -2.76 -13.71
CA ASN A 148 -5.18 -1.87 -14.69
C ASN A 148 -5.73 -0.44 -14.58
N VAL A 149 -4.91 0.55 -14.94
CA VAL A 149 -5.28 1.96 -14.96
C VAL A 149 -5.04 2.52 -16.36
N ALA A 150 -6.11 2.99 -17.00
CA ALA A 150 -6.10 3.63 -18.32
C ALA A 150 -6.36 5.14 -18.19
N ASN A 151 -6.17 5.88 -19.28
CA ASN A 151 -6.39 7.35 -19.26
C ASN A 151 -7.86 7.73 -19.04
N PHE A 152 -8.80 6.84 -19.36
CA PHE A 152 -10.25 7.08 -19.23
C PHE A 152 -10.87 6.47 -17.97
N GLY A 153 -10.09 5.77 -17.14
CA GLY A 153 -10.63 5.06 -15.98
C GLY A 153 -9.71 3.99 -15.41
N ALA A 154 -10.25 3.16 -14.53
CA ALA A 154 -9.55 2.03 -13.92
C ALA A 154 -10.38 0.76 -14.04
N PHE A 155 -9.69 -0.36 -14.26
CA PHE A 155 -10.26 -1.70 -14.25
C PHE A 155 -10.10 -2.30 -12.87
N VAL A 156 -11.18 -2.82 -12.32
CA VAL A 156 -11.25 -3.38 -10.97
C VAL A 156 -11.82 -4.79 -11.05
N ASP A 157 -11.07 -5.75 -10.53
CA ASP A 157 -11.53 -7.11 -10.33
C ASP A 157 -12.29 -7.20 -9.01
N ILE A 158 -13.58 -7.56 -9.11
CA ILE A 158 -14.50 -7.74 -7.98
C ILE A 158 -14.79 -9.23 -7.71
N GLY A 159 -14.03 -10.15 -8.31
CA GLY A 159 -14.12 -11.58 -8.04
C GLY A 159 -15.10 -12.36 -8.92
N VAL A 160 -15.61 -11.75 -10.00
CA VAL A 160 -16.58 -12.37 -10.93
C VAL A 160 -15.97 -12.83 -12.26
N HIS A 161 -14.65 -13.04 -12.29
CA HIS A 161 -13.86 -13.38 -13.49
C HIS A 161 -13.91 -12.35 -14.64
N GLN A 162 -14.54 -11.20 -14.41
CA GLN A 162 -14.70 -10.13 -15.37
C GLN A 162 -14.43 -8.79 -14.69
N ASP A 163 -13.49 -8.04 -15.24
CA ASP A 163 -13.13 -6.72 -14.73
C ASP A 163 -14.28 -5.72 -14.95
N GLY A 164 -14.60 -4.97 -13.90
CA GLY A 164 -15.48 -3.82 -14.00
C GLY A 164 -14.71 -2.54 -14.31
N LEU A 165 -15.32 -1.65 -15.08
CA LEU A 165 -14.72 -0.37 -15.45
C LEU A 165 -15.25 0.75 -14.55
N VAL A 166 -14.34 1.43 -13.85
CA VAL A 166 -14.60 2.70 -13.20
C VAL A 166 -14.17 3.82 -14.13
N HIS A 167 -15.13 4.57 -14.67
CA HIS A 167 -14.82 5.72 -15.51
C HIS A 167 -14.10 6.83 -14.71
N ILE A 168 -13.28 7.66 -15.36
CA ILE A 168 -12.52 8.74 -14.69
C ILE A 168 -13.40 9.65 -13.84
N SER A 169 -14.61 9.94 -14.31
CA SER A 169 -15.60 10.76 -13.59
C SER A 169 -16.24 10.06 -12.39
N GLN A 170 -15.98 8.76 -12.20
CA GLN A 170 -16.50 7.91 -11.13
C GLN A 170 -15.40 7.45 -10.17
N LEU A 171 -14.14 7.86 -10.36
CA LEU A 171 -13.01 7.50 -9.49
C LEU A 171 -13.01 8.24 -8.14
N ALA A 172 -13.52 9.47 -8.10
CA ALA A 172 -13.53 10.28 -6.89
C ALA A 172 -14.67 11.32 -6.91
N ASP A 173 -15.01 11.87 -5.75
CA ASP A 173 -16.01 12.94 -5.58
C ASP A 173 -15.51 14.32 -6.07
N ARG A 174 -14.26 14.40 -6.55
CA ARG A 174 -13.62 15.60 -7.12
C ARG A 174 -13.26 15.38 -8.59
N PHE A 175 -12.99 16.45 -9.32
CA PHE A 175 -12.45 16.36 -10.68
C PHE A 175 -11.08 15.66 -10.65
N VAL A 176 -10.91 14.65 -11.51
CA VAL A 176 -9.68 13.88 -11.66
C VAL A 176 -9.14 14.14 -13.06
N ASP A 177 -7.96 14.73 -13.14
CA ASP A 177 -7.23 14.95 -14.39
C ASP A 177 -6.47 13.68 -14.85
N ASP A 178 -5.90 12.93 -13.91
CA ASP A 178 -5.15 11.71 -14.18
C ASP A 178 -5.55 10.58 -13.21
N PRO A 179 -6.14 9.48 -13.71
CA PRO A 179 -6.49 8.30 -12.91
C PRO A 179 -5.32 7.73 -12.10
N LYS A 180 -4.08 7.82 -12.62
CA LYS A 180 -2.89 7.24 -11.97
C LYS A 180 -2.50 7.94 -10.67
N LYS A 181 -2.98 9.17 -10.46
CA LYS A 181 -2.79 9.91 -9.19
C LYS A 181 -3.75 9.44 -8.11
N VAL A 182 -4.88 8.84 -8.50
CA VAL A 182 -5.96 8.44 -7.59
C VAL A 182 -5.86 6.97 -7.22
N VAL A 183 -5.57 6.11 -8.21
CA VAL A 183 -5.51 4.66 -8.03
C VAL A 183 -4.24 4.06 -8.58
N LYS A 184 -3.76 3.00 -7.94
CA LYS A 184 -2.59 2.21 -8.37
C LYS A 184 -3.00 0.78 -8.67
N VAL A 185 -2.30 0.14 -9.61
CA VAL A 185 -2.45 -1.30 -9.88
C VAL A 185 -2.14 -2.09 -8.60
N GLY A 186 -2.98 -3.06 -8.26
CA GLY A 186 -2.90 -3.87 -7.04
C GLY A 186 -3.53 -3.22 -5.80
N GLN A 187 -4.06 -2.00 -5.91
CA GLN A 187 -4.75 -1.34 -4.80
C GLN A 187 -6.14 -1.96 -4.57
N VAL A 188 -6.45 -2.27 -3.32
CA VAL A 188 -7.81 -2.63 -2.89
C VAL A 188 -8.66 -1.38 -2.78
N VAL A 189 -9.81 -1.38 -3.46
CA VAL A 189 -10.75 -0.27 -3.52
C VAL A 189 -12.17 -0.76 -3.26
N ARG A 190 -13.00 0.08 -2.64
CA ARG A 190 -14.44 -0.15 -2.51
C ARG A 190 -15.15 0.48 -3.70
N VAL A 191 -15.97 -0.32 -4.37
CA VAL A 191 -16.68 0.06 -5.58
C VAL A 191 -18.16 -0.26 -5.45
N ARG A 192 -19.00 0.54 -6.10
CA ARG A 192 -20.43 0.33 -6.23
C ARG A 192 -20.78 -0.03 -7.66
N VAL A 193 -21.60 -1.07 -7.83
CA VAL A 193 -22.13 -1.48 -9.13
C VAL A 193 -23.15 -0.44 -9.60
N LEU A 194 -22.90 0.20 -10.74
CA LEU A 194 -23.85 1.12 -11.38
C LEU A 194 -24.75 0.39 -12.36
N GLU A 195 -24.15 -0.45 -13.21
CA GLU A 195 -24.83 -1.13 -14.31
C GLU A 195 -24.15 -2.47 -14.57
N VAL A 196 -24.95 -3.49 -14.90
CA VAL A 196 -24.46 -4.81 -15.27
C VAL A 196 -25.10 -5.17 -16.60
N ASN A 197 -24.27 -5.43 -17.60
CA ASN A 197 -24.71 -5.94 -18.90
C ASN A 197 -24.15 -7.34 -19.11
N GLU A 198 -24.99 -8.34 -18.89
CA GLU A 198 -24.62 -9.76 -19.01
C GLU A 198 -24.27 -10.15 -20.45
N GLN A 199 -25.00 -9.61 -21.44
CA GLN A 199 -24.79 -9.95 -22.85
C GLN A 199 -23.41 -9.51 -23.35
N LEU A 200 -22.97 -8.32 -22.93
CA LEU A 200 -21.68 -7.74 -23.31
C LEU A 200 -20.57 -8.01 -22.29
N LYS A 201 -20.87 -8.75 -21.20
CA LYS A 201 -19.96 -8.99 -20.07
C LYS A 201 -19.31 -7.70 -19.54
N ARG A 202 -20.11 -6.64 -19.43
CA ARG A 202 -19.64 -5.31 -18.99
C ARG A 202 -20.26 -4.95 -17.65
N ILE A 203 -19.41 -4.49 -16.74
CA ILE A 203 -19.82 -4.05 -15.39
C ILE A 203 -19.34 -2.61 -15.23
N GLY A 204 -20.29 -1.70 -15.05
CA GLY A 204 -20.03 -0.30 -14.73
C GLY A 204 -19.88 -0.13 -13.23
N LEU A 205 -18.72 0.37 -12.78
CA LEU A 205 -18.41 0.56 -11.37
C LEU A 205 -18.21 2.05 -11.04
N SER A 206 -18.44 2.41 -9.78
CA SER A 206 -18.16 3.74 -9.24
C SER A 206 -17.46 3.64 -7.89
N MET A 207 -16.48 4.50 -7.66
CA MET A 207 -15.80 4.68 -6.37
C MET A 207 -16.35 5.89 -5.59
N LYS A 208 -17.40 6.54 -6.08
CA LYS A 208 -18.02 7.70 -5.42
C LYS A 208 -18.88 7.30 -4.23
N SER A 209 -18.96 8.20 -3.26
CA SER A 209 -19.80 8.00 -2.08
C SER A 209 -21.29 8.02 -2.45
N PRO A 210 -22.12 7.10 -1.92
CA PRO A 210 -23.57 7.08 -2.14
C PRO A 210 -24.21 8.31 -1.47
N GLY A 211 -24.30 9.43 -2.18
CA GLY A 211 -24.90 10.66 -1.63
C GLY A 211 -24.88 11.90 -2.52
N ARG A 212 -24.11 11.90 -3.63
CA ARG A 212 -24.11 13.02 -4.59
C ARG A 212 -24.02 12.49 -6.02
N GLY A 213 -25.15 12.22 -6.66
CA GLY A 213 -25.13 11.85 -8.08
C GLY A 213 -26.39 11.26 -8.71
N ALA A 214 -27.53 11.22 -8.02
CA ALA A 214 -28.81 10.93 -8.67
C ALA A 214 -29.43 12.21 -9.23
N GLY A 215 -28.83 12.76 -10.29
CA GLY A 215 -29.53 13.62 -11.23
C GLY A 215 -30.08 12.73 -12.34
N PRO A 216 -31.40 12.74 -12.65
CA PRO A 216 -31.96 11.84 -13.66
C PRO A 216 -31.34 12.07 -15.05
N PRO A 217 -31.23 11.01 -15.89
CA PRO A 217 -30.76 11.14 -17.25
C PRO A 217 -31.78 11.93 -18.09
N GLY A 218 -31.33 13.01 -18.73
CA GLY A 218 -32.16 13.82 -19.61
C GLY A 218 -32.60 13.05 -20.85
N GLY A 219 -33.83 12.54 -20.84
CA GLY A 219 -34.60 12.12 -21.99
C GLY A 219 -35.64 13.21 -22.33
N GLY A 220 -35.67 13.63 -23.60
CA GLY A 220 -36.40 14.81 -24.06
C GLY A 220 -37.91 14.63 -24.30
N GLY A 221 -38.57 15.78 -24.46
CA GLY A 221 -39.79 15.94 -25.27
C GLY A 221 -41.02 16.52 -24.56
N GLY A 222 -41.46 17.74 -24.95
CA GLY A 222 -42.89 18.10 -24.93
C GLY A 222 -43.33 19.43 -24.27
N ARG A 223 -43.28 20.52 -25.04
CA ARG A 223 -44.21 21.67 -25.14
C ARG A 223 -44.88 22.28 -23.88
N ARG A 224 -44.68 23.59 -23.67
CA ARG A 224 -45.72 24.66 -23.77
C ARG A 224 -45.13 26.07 -23.52
N ASP A 225 -45.60 27.03 -24.32
CA ASP A 225 -45.44 28.49 -24.23
C ASP A 225 -45.61 29.03 -22.80
N ASP A 226 -44.83 30.04 -22.39
CA ASP A 226 -45.24 31.45 -22.57
C ASP A 226 -44.11 32.44 -22.24
N GLN A 227 -44.27 33.64 -22.79
CA GLN A 227 -43.38 34.80 -22.93
C GLN A 227 -42.61 35.29 -21.68
N ARG A 228 -41.35 35.73 -21.89
CA ARG A 228 -40.89 37.14 -21.74
C ARG A 228 -39.39 37.26 -22.05
N GLY A 229 -39.04 38.31 -22.81
CA GLY A 229 -37.78 38.43 -23.53
C GLY A 229 -36.62 39.08 -22.78
N ALA A 230 -35.42 38.92 -23.33
CA ALA A 230 -34.35 39.91 -23.37
C ALA A 230 -33.25 39.45 -24.36
N THR A 231 -32.83 40.42 -25.15
CA THR A 231 -31.90 40.45 -26.28
C THR A 231 -30.49 39.92 -25.99
N SER A 232 -29.92 39.07 -26.85
CA SER A 232 -28.47 39.03 -27.11
C SER A 232 -28.16 38.35 -28.44
N GLU A 233 -27.49 39.09 -29.34
CA GLU A 233 -27.11 38.71 -30.70
C GLU A 233 -26.19 37.47 -30.80
N PRO A 234 -26.26 36.69 -31.90
CA PRO A 234 -25.36 35.57 -32.14
C PRO A 234 -24.01 36.01 -32.74
N LYS A 235 -22.90 35.47 -32.21
CA LYS A 235 -21.55 35.63 -32.77
C LYS A 235 -21.42 34.94 -34.15
N PRO A 236 -20.67 35.52 -35.12
CA PRO A 236 -20.59 34.99 -36.48
C PRO A 236 -19.78 33.69 -36.55
N ARG A 237 -20.24 32.76 -37.39
CA ARG A 237 -19.51 31.56 -37.81
C ARG A 237 -18.50 31.95 -38.89
N TYR A 238 -17.21 31.80 -38.61
CA TYR A 238 -16.16 31.94 -39.61
C TYR A 238 -16.28 30.85 -40.67
N THR A 239 -16.14 31.23 -41.94
CA THR A 239 -16.09 30.29 -43.05
C THR A 239 -14.65 29.92 -43.39
N VAL A 240 -14.46 28.81 -44.12
CA VAL A 240 -13.14 28.27 -44.49
C VAL A 240 -12.29 29.29 -45.29
N ASN A 241 -12.94 30.23 -45.97
CA ASN A 241 -12.25 31.32 -46.68
C ASN A 241 -11.62 32.37 -45.73
N ASP A 242 -12.19 32.59 -44.54
CA ASP A 242 -11.61 33.52 -43.54
C ASP A 242 -10.32 32.98 -42.90
N LEU A 243 -10.18 31.66 -42.83
CA LEU A 243 -8.97 31.00 -42.31
C LEU A 243 -7.81 31.03 -43.33
N MET A 244 -8.11 30.95 -44.63
CA MET A 244 -7.09 31.00 -45.70
C MET A 244 -6.47 32.39 -45.85
N ALA A 245 -7.23 33.48 -45.65
CA ALA A 245 -6.72 34.85 -45.70
C ALA A 245 -5.72 35.17 -44.56
N LYS A 246 -5.89 34.54 -43.39
CA LYS A 246 -4.95 34.70 -42.26
C LYS A 246 -3.66 33.90 -42.42
N PHE A 247 -3.66 32.83 -43.22
CA PHE A 247 -2.48 31.99 -43.42
C PHE A 247 -1.44 32.62 -44.36
N ASN A 248 -1.87 33.38 -45.36
CA ASN A 248 -0.96 34.00 -46.34
C ASN A 248 -0.28 35.30 -45.85
N LYS A 249 -0.77 35.91 -44.76
CA LYS A 249 -0.18 37.14 -44.20
C LYS A 249 0.99 36.88 -43.22
N LYS A 250 1.24 35.63 -42.84
CA LYS A 250 2.26 35.24 -41.86
C LYS A 250 3.56 34.71 -42.47
N ARG A 251 3.72 34.78 -43.80
CA ARG A 251 4.91 34.33 -44.54
C ARG A 251 5.75 35.46 -45.18
N GLN A 252 5.42 36.72 -44.92
CA GLN A 252 6.22 37.88 -45.37
C GLN A 252 6.52 38.88 -44.24
N SER A 253 6.78 38.38 -43.03
CA SER A 253 7.43 39.13 -41.96
C SER A 253 8.45 38.27 -41.26
#